data_AF-A0A537DFR4-F1
#
_entry.id   AF-A0A537DFR4-F1
#
_cell.length_a   1.000
_cell.length_b   1.000
_cell.length_c   1.000
_cell.angle_alpha   90.00
_cell.angle_beta   90.00
_cell.angle_gamma   90.00
#
_symmetry.space_group_name_H-M   'P 1'
#
loop_
_entity.id
_entity.type
_entity.pdbx_description
1 polymer ?
#
loop_
_entity_poly.entity_id
_entity_poly.type
_entity_poly.pdbx_seq_one_letter_code
_entity_poly.pdbx_strand_id
1 'polypeptide(L)'
;MRKSGLSYRRMQAKIFEETGTNLSRSSISYWLTGTHHPSGSLNRFDAKPCPELSYVIGVALSDGNVNTYEYDRQIMLSVTDRDFADEFSQCLAKVLGRRTAYKVRWSEKRARWIVQGCSVLLYNFLSSNLSHLRKWIEHCDRCKSVFLRAFYDGEGSISGHNLTVYNTERDLLVYVRCLLDSFDIETLPLSVMTRAGTRLTDPKTGKTYFRKDDCFRFSIRTRSLLTFSQSIGFTIKRKQTRLSQACLEIKQRSPL
;
A
#
# COMPACT_ATOMS: atom_id res chain seq x y z
N MET A 1 -23.02 9.98 21.89
CA MET A 1 -23.38 9.22 23.10
C MET A 1 -23.56 10.07 24.37
N ARG A 2 -22.69 11.04 24.74
CA ARG A 2 -23.01 11.98 25.85
C ARG A 2 -24.22 12.88 25.60
N LYS A 3 -24.54 13.17 24.33
CA LYS A 3 -25.72 13.96 23.92
C LYS A 3 -27.05 13.20 23.96
N SER A 4 -27.05 11.90 24.29
CA SER A 4 -28.23 11.02 24.11
C SER A 4 -29.03 10.80 25.39
N GLY A 5 -28.54 11.22 26.57
CA GLY A 5 -29.23 11.00 27.85
C GLY A 5 -29.49 9.53 28.24
N LEU A 6 -28.85 8.58 27.56
CA LEU A 6 -29.06 7.16 27.77
C LEU A 6 -28.38 6.69 29.07
N SER A 7 -29.05 5.85 29.85
CA SER A 7 -28.42 5.18 30.99
C SER A 7 -27.39 4.15 30.51
N TYR A 8 -26.37 3.87 31.33
CA TYR A 8 -25.34 2.87 30.99
C TYR A 8 -25.92 1.49 30.68
N ARG A 9 -27.05 1.12 31.29
CA ARG A 9 -27.77 -0.13 31.00
C ARG A 9 -28.33 -0.17 29.58
N ARG A 10 -28.91 0.94 29.10
CA ARG A 10 -29.42 1.04 27.72
C ARG A 10 -28.28 1.03 26.71
N MET A 11 -27.16 1.68 27.02
CA MET A 11 -25.96 1.63 26.18
C MET A 11 -25.40 0.21 26.07
N GLN A 12 -25.31 -0.52 27.18
CA GLN A 12 -24.87 -1.91 27.21
C GLN A 12 -25.76 -2.82 26.35
N ALA A 13 -27.08 -2.70 26.50
CA ALA A 13 -28.04 -3.48 25.71
C ALA A 13 -27.88 -3.20 24.20
N LYS A 14 -27.75 -1.94 23.81
CA LYS A 14 -27.56 -1.55 22.41
C LYS A 14 -26.24 -2.05 21.82
N ILE A 15 -25.15 -1.94 22.58
CA ILE A 15 -23.84 -2.49 22.16
C ILE A 15 -23.94 -4.01 21.99
N PHE A 16 -24.61 -4.71 22.90
CA PHE A 16 -24.81 -6.15 22.81
C PHE A 16 -25.65 -6.53 21.59
N GLU A 17 -26.72 -5.79 21.30
CA GLU A 17 -27.57 -6.00 20.12
C GLU A 17 -26.79 -5.78 18.81
N GLU A 18 -25.96 -4.74 18.74
CA GLU A 18 -25.19 -4.38 17.55
C GLU A 18 -23.95 -5.26 17.33
N THR A 19 -23.31 -5.74 18.40
CA THR A 19 -21.97 -6.37 18.33
C THR A 19 -21.91 -7.79 18.88
N GLY A 20 -22.99 -8.28 19.51
CA GLY A 20 -23.01 -9.54 20.26
C GLY A 20 -22.14 -9.54 21.53
N THR A 21 -21.46 -8.42 21.84
CA THR A 21 -20.47 -8.35 22.92
C THR A 21 -21.07 -7.71 24.16
N ASN A 22 -21.06 -8.43 25.29
CA ASN A 22 -21.59 -7.91 26.55
C ASN A 22 -20.52 -7.09 27.29
N LEU A 23 -20.51 -5.78 27.04
CA LEU A 23 -19.55 -4.87 27.67
C LEU A 23 -19.98 -4.51 29.10
N SER A 24 -19.03 -4.51 30.05
CA SER A 24 -19.37 -4.10 31.43
C SER A 24 -19.78 -2.62 31.49
N ARG A 25 -20.74 -2.29 32.37
CA ARG A 25 -21.17 -0.89 32.61
C ARG A 25 -20.01 0.00 33.07
N SER A 26 -19.05 -0.57 33.80
CA SER A 26 -17.82 0.10 34.24
C SER A 26 -16.94 0.48 33.04
N SER A 27 -16.76 -0.43 32.08
CA SER A 27 -16.03 -0.16 30.83
C SER A 27 -16.68 0.96 30.02
N ILE A 28 -18.02 0.96 29.89
CA ILE A 28 -18.77 2.03 29.22
C ILE A 28 -18.55 3.37 29.94
N SER A 29 -18.64 3.38 31.28
CA SER A 29 -18.39 4.58 32.09
C SER A 29 -16.99 5.12 31.86
N TYR A 30 -15.96 4.27 32.01
CA TYR A 30 -14.56 4.66 31.82
C TYR A 30 -14.26 5.18 30.40
N TRP A 31 -14.93 4.63 29.37
CA TRP A 31 -14.81 5.13 28.00
C TRP A 31 -15.47 6.51 27.84
N LEU A 32 -16.62 6.73 28.47
CA LEU A 32 -17.33 8.01 28.40
C LEU A 32 -16.69 9.10 29.25
N THR A 33 -15.98 8.76 30.33
CA THR A 33 -15.20 9.69 31.16
C THR A 33 -13.81 9.95 30.61
N GLY A 34 -13.35 9.19 29.62
CA GLY A 34 -12.01 9.28 29.05
C GLY A 34 -10.92 8.64 29.91
N THR A 35 -11.30 7.93 30.98
CA THR A 35 -10.38 7.17 31.84
C THR A 35 -9.71 6.04 31.09
N HIS A 36 -10.46 5.35 30.23
CA HIS A 36 -9.94 4.35 29.32
C HIS A 36 -10.37 4.65 27.90
N HIS A 37 -9.50 4.40 26.93
CA HIS A 37 -9.89 4.45 25.53
C HIS A 37 -10.55 3.11 25.13
N PRO A 38 -11.62 3.11 24.30
CA PRO A 38 -12.24 1.88 23.83
C PRO A 38 -11.30 0.88 23.14
N SER A 39 -10.22 1.37 22.53
CA SER A 39 -9.20 0.53 21.91
C SER A 39 -8.22 -0.11 22.89
N GLY A 40 -8.30 0.17 24.19
CA GLY A 40 -7.37 -0.36 25.20
C GLY A 40 -5.90 -0.05 24.86
N SER A 41 -5.05 -1.08 24.88
CA SER A 41 -3.62 -1.04 24.51
C SER A 41 -3.36 -1.14 23.00
N LEU A 42 -4.39 -1.26 22.16
CA LEU A 42 -4.21 -1.35 20.71
C LEU A 42 -3.73 -0.01 20.15
N ASN A 43 -2.82 -0.08 19.16
CA ASN A 43 -2.40 1.09 18.40
C ASN A 43 -3.62 1.76 17.77
N ARG A 44 -3.70 3.09 17.91
CA ARG A 44 -4.78 3.87 17.32
C ARG A 44 -4.60 3.90 15.81
N PHE A 45 -5.66 3.53 15.10
CA PHE A 45 -5.77 3.67 13.67
C PHE A 45 -7.16 4.25 13.38
N ASP A 46 -7.17 5.42 12.75
CA ASP A 46 -8.37 6.01 12.20
C ASP A 46 -8.27 5.92 10.69
N ALA A 47 -9.24 5.28 10.05
CA ALA A 47 -9.29 5.12 8.61
C ALA A 47 -9.77 6.40 7.92
N LYS A 48 -9.23 7.56 8.32
CA LYS A 48 -9.50 8.82 7.64
C LYS A 48 -8.75 8.82 6.30
N PRO A 49 -9.43 9.07 5.16
CA PRO A 49 -8.74 9.21 3.88
C PRO A 49 -7.65 10.29 3.93
N CYS A 50 -6.44 9.90 3.59
CA CYS A 50 -5.29 10.79 3.44
C CYS A 50 -4.25 10.18 2.48
N PRO A 51 -3.33 11.01 1.94
CA PRO A 51 -2.28 10.52 1.06
C PRO A 51 -1.40 9.45 1.73
N GLU A 52 -1.06 9.60 3.01
CA GLU A 52 -0.24 8.62 3.72
C GLU A 52 -0.90 7.25 3.85
N LEU A 53 -2.21 7.21 4.11
CA LEU A 53 -2.96 5.96 4.12
C LEU A 53 -2.98 5.32 2.72
N SER A 54 -3.14 6.14 1.69
CA SER A 54 -3.10 5.67 0.30
C SER A 54 -1.72 5.11 -0.09
N TYR A 55 -0.63 5.73 0.40
CA TYR A 55 0.73 5.20 0.25
C TYR A 55 0.86 3.83 0.94
N VAL A 56 0.41 3.72 2.20
CA VAL A 56 0.47 2.46 2.96
C VAL A 56 -0.35 1.35 2.27
N ILE A 57 -1.52 1.68 1.70
CA ILE A 57 -2.31 0.73 0.90
C ILE A 57 -1.54 0.31 -0.35
N GLY A 58 -0.93 1.24 -1.08
CA GLY A 58 -0.13 0.94 -2.28
C GLY A 58 1.06 0.04 -1.99
N VAL A 59 1.74 0.26 -0.85
CA VAL A 59 2.79 -0.66 -0.37
C VAL A 59 2.22 -2.03 -0.06
N ALA A 60 1.12 -2.11 0.69
CA ALA A 60 0.50 -3.39 1.07
C ALA A 60 0.03 -4.22 -0.14
N LEU A 61 -0.38 -3.57 -1.23
CA LEU A 61 -0.81 -4.22 -2.48
C LEU A 61 0.34 -4.45 -3.49
N SER A 62 1.60 -4.18 -3.10
CA SER A 62 2.79 -4.43 -3.91
C SER A 62 3.82 -5.27 -3.13
N ASP A 63 4.94 -4.67 -2.73
CA ASP A 63 6.06 -5.33 -2.04
C ASP A 63 5.86 -5.46 -0.52
N GLY A 64 4.77 -4.89 0.01
CA GLY A 64 4.41 -4.94 1.41
C GLY A 64 3.97 -6.34 1.83
N ASN A 65 4.36 -6.71 3.05
CA ASN A 65 3.95 -7.97 3.64
C ASN A 65 3.07 -7.73 4.88
N VAL A 66 1.81 -8.15 4.77
CA VAL A 66 0.78 -8.05 5.82
C VAL A 66 0.58 -9.44 6.41
N ASN A 67 1.22 -9.70 7.55
CA ASN A 67 1.32 -11.04 8.15
C ASN A 67 0.74 -11.11 9.57
N THR A 68 0.36 -12.32 9.96
CA THR A 68 0.10 -12.69 11.36
C THR A 68 1.30 -13.46 11.91
N TYR A 69 1.89 -13.02 13.02
CA TYR A 69 2.86 -13.80 13.79
C TYR A 69 2.30 -14.02 15.19
N GLU A 70 1.86 -15.25 15.49
CA GLU A 70 1.11 -15.61 16.70
C GLU A 70 -0.09 -14.66 16.94
N TYR A 71 0.08 -13.67 17.82
CA TYR A 71 -0.91 -12.67 18.22
C TYR A 71 -0.63 -11.27 17.64
N ASP A 72 0.55 -11.05 17.06
CA ASP A 72 0.94 -9.79 16.46
C ASP A 72 0.50 -9.71 15.00
N ARG A 73 -0.18 -8.60 14.69
CA ARG A 73 -0.61 -8.26 13.34
C ARG A 73 0.36 -7.27 12.73
N GLN A 74 1.27 -7.80 11.92
CA GLN A 74 2.44 -7.11 11.42
C GLN A 74 2.21 -6.55 10.02
N ILE A 75 2.59 -5.27 9.85
CA ILE A 75 2.78 -4.64 8.55
C ILE A 75 4.29 -4.45 8.37
N MET A 76 4.87 -5.13 7.36
CA MET A 76 6.30 -5.09 7.07
C MET A 76 6.55 -4.66 5.63
N LEU A 77 7.62 -3.91 5.41
CA LEU A 77 8.23 -3.74 4.09
C LEU A 77 9.70 -4.22 4.16
N SER A 78 10.14 -5.01 3.20
CA SER A 78 11.54 -5.49 3.10
C SER A 78 12.06 -5.30 1.68
N VAL A 79 12.85 -4.24 1.45
CA VAL A 79 13.22 -3.75 0.11
C VAL A 79 14.71 -3.40 0.02
N THR A 80 15.23 -3.33 -1.20
CA THR A 80 16.63 -2.95 -1.47
C THR A 80 16.85 -1.44 -1.43
N ASP A 81 15.85 -0.67 -1.85
CA ASP A 81 15.94 0.78 -1.98
C ASP A 81 15.50 1.43 -0.65
N ARG A 82 16.45 2.12 0.02
CA ARG A 82 16.24 2.67 1.38
C ARG A 82 15.25 3.81 1.42
N ASP A 83 15.22 4.64 0.40
CA ASP A 83 14.28 5.76 0.22
C ASP A 83 12.82 5.29 0.21
N PHE A 84 12.53 4.15 -0.41
CA PHE A 84 11.21 3.53 -0.33
C PHE A 84 10.85 3.12 1.11
N ALA A 85 11.80 2.52 1.82
CA ALA A 85 11.63 2.14 3.22
C ALA A 85 11.44 3.39 4.12
N ASP A 86 12.21 4.45 3.92
CA ASP A 86 12.10 5.69 4.69
C ASP A 86 10.74 6.38 4.49
N GLU A 87 10.23 6.48 3.25
CA GLU A 87 8.90 7.05 2.97
C GLU A 87 7.78 6.20 3.59
N PHE A 88 7.82 4.88 3.39
CA PHE A 88 6.84 3.98 3.99
C PHE A 88 6.84 4.09 5.52
N SER A 89 8.02 4.21 6.13
CA SER A 89 8.17 4.40 7.58
C SER A 89 7.49 5.67 8.08
N GLN A 90 7.63 6.78 7.34
CA GLN A 90 6.98 8.06 7.68
C GLN A 90 5.46 7.99 7.50
N CYS A 91 4.98 7.45 6.38
CA CYS A 91 3.55 7.28 6.14
C CYS A 91 2.90 6.37 7.20
N LEU A 92 3.52 5.23 7.49
CA LEU A 92 3.01 4.29 8.50
C LEU A 92 2.94 4.92 9.89
N ALA A 93 3.96 5.70 10.27
CA ALA A 93 3.96 6.42 11.54
C ALA A 93 2.80 7.42 11.63
N LYS A 94 2.58 8.23 10.59
CA LYS A 94 1.48 9.21 10.54
C LYS A 94 0.10 8.53 10.60
N VAL A 95 -0.09 7.46 9.83
CA VAL A 95 -1.34 6.67 9.81
C VAL A 95 -1.67 6.08 11.19
N LEU A 96 -0.65 5.68 11.95
CA LEU A 96 -0.80 5.13 13.30
C LEU A 96 -0.66 6.19 14.41
N GLY A 97 -0.70 7.49 14.06
CA GLY A 97 -0.68 8.60 15.02
C GLY A 97 0.62 8.71 15.84
N ARG A 98 1.74 8.19 15.32
CA ARG A 98 3.06 8.29 15.95
C ARG A 98 3.72 9.63 15.63
N ARG A 99 4.44 10.17 16.60
CA ARG A 99 5.23 11.41 16.45
C ARG A 99 6.51 11.20 15.65
N THR A 100 7.04 9.98 15.66
CA THR A 100 8.31 9.62 15.01
C THR A 100 8.11 8.48 14.03
N ALA A 101 8.86 8.55 12.94
CA ALA A 101 8.94 7.49 11.94
C ALA A 101 9.35 6.15 12.58
N TYR A 102 8.94 5.05 11.96
CA TYR A 102 9.44 3.73 12.33
C TYR A 102 10.95 3.60 12.06
N LYS A 103 11.62 2.74 12.81
CA LYS A 103 13.04 2.48 12.58
C LYS A 103 13.21 1.71 11.27
N VAL A 104 13.97 2.27 10.33
CA VAL A 104 14.42 1.58 9.12
C VAL A 104 15.74 0.87 9.44
N ARG A 105 15.74 -0.47 9.40
CA ARG A 105 16.88 -1.31 9.78
C ARG A 105 17.43 -2.09 8.59
N TRP A 106 18.75 -2.14 8.44
CA TRP A 106 19.37 -3.06 7.49
C TRP A 106 19.35 -4.49 8.06
N SER A 107 19.06 -5.48 7.21
CA SER A 107 19.15 -6.89 7.55
C SER A 107 20.20 -7.56 6.68
N GLU A 108 21.36 -7.87 7.26
CA GLU A 108 22.46 -8.55 6.54
C GLU A 108 22.00 -9.87 5.91
N LYS A 109 21.26 -10.69 6.68
CA LYS A 109 20.73 -11.98 6.22
C LYS A 109 19.86 -11.86 4.96
N ARG A 110 19.08 -10.77 4.83
CA ARG A 110 18.18 -10.56 3.69
C ARG A 110 18.78 -9.64 2.63
N ALA A 111 19.90 -8.98 2.92
CA ALA A 111 20.46 -7.87 2.15
C ALA A 111 19.40 -6.80 1.79
N ARG A 112 18.56 -6.43 2.77
CA ARG A 112 17.40 -5.53 2.58
C ARG A 112 17.19 -4.61 3.77
N TRP A 113 16.65 -3.43 3.49
CA TRP A 113 16.07 -2.51 4.47
C TRP A 113 14.70 -3.00 4.90
N ILE A 114 14.45 -3.01 6.20
CA ILE A 114 13.21 -3.49 6.81
C ILE A 114 12.56 -2.38 7.62
N VAL A 115 11.26 -2.20 7.41
CA VAL A 115 10.36 -1.41 8.25
C VAL A 115 9.28 -2.33 8.78
N GLN A 116 8.98 -2.21 10.06
CA GLN A 116 8.04 -3.09 10.75
C GLN A 116 7.19 -2.29 11.73
N GLY A 117 5.87 -2.33 11.54
CA GLY A 117 4.89 -1.86 12.50
C GLY A 117 3.90 -2.97 12.86
N CYS A 118 3.30 -2.88 14.05
CA CYS A 118 2.26 -3.79 14.50
C CYS A 118 0.97 -3.00 14.73
N SER A 119 -0.15 -3.42 14.15
CA SER A 119 -1.47 -2.82 14.42
C SER A 119 -2.55 -3.77 13.94
N VAL A 120 -3.35 -4.28 14.88
CA VAL A 120 -4.50 -5.18 14.58
C VAL A 120 -5.52 -4.47 13.69
N LEU A 121 -5.83 -3.21 14.00
CA LEU A 121 -6.82 -2.43 13.27
C LEU A 121 -6.38 -2.15 11.83
N LEU A 122 -5.13 -1.70 11.64
CA LEU A 122 -4.60 -1.44 10.31
C LEU A 122 -4.42 -2.74 9.51
N TYR A 123 -4.00 -3.83 10.16
CA TYR A 123 -3.92 -5.14 9.50
C TYR A 123 -5.29 -5.59 8.98
N ASN A 124 -6.33 -5.55 9.82
CA ASN A 124 -7.68 -5.95 9.41
C ASN A 124 -8.19 -5.06 8.26
N PHE A 125 -7.90 -3.76 8.34
CA PHE A 125 -8.20 -2.81 7.28
C PHE A 125 -7.50 -3.17 5.96
N LEU A 126 -6.18 -3.38 5.97
CA LEU A 126 -5.39 -3.69 4.77
C LEU A 126 -5.70 -5.08 4.21
N SER A 127 -6.12 -6.02 5.06
CA SER A 127 -6.51 -7.38 4.65
C SER A 127 -7.92 -7.44 4.05
N SER A 128 -8.62 -6.30 3.96
CA SER A 128 -9.92 -6.22 3.29
C SER A 128 -9.76 -6.34 1.77
N ASN A 129 -10.85 -6.68 1.07
CA ASN A 129 -10.83 -6.76 -0.39
C ASN A 129 -10.50 -5.40 -1.07
N LEU A 130 -9.96 -5.46 -2.29
CA LEU A 130 -9.59 -4.27 -3.06
C LEU A 130 -10.76 -3.30 -3.22
N SER A 131 -11.98 -3.80 -3.50
CA SER A 131 -13.18 -2.97 -3.65
C SER A 131 -13.47 -2.10 -2.41
N HIS A 132 -13.22 -2.61 -1.22
CA HIS A 132 -13.38 -1.86 0.02
C HIS A 132 -12.32 -0.75 0.12
N LEU A 133 -11.07 -1.05 -0.23
CA LEU A 133 -9.95 -0.10 -0.17
C LEU A 133 -10.06 1.06 -1.17
N ARG A 134 -10.77 0.88 -2.29
CA ARG A 134 -10.94 1.89 -3.35
C ARG A 134 -11.39 3.25 -2.83
N LYS A 135 -12.31 3.29 -1.87
CA LYS A 135 -12.85 4.56 -1.35
C LYS A 135 -11.81 5.46 -0.68
N TRP A 136 -10.69 4.89 -0.21
CA TRP A 136 -9.57 5.64 0.34
C TRP A 136 -8.58 6.05 -0.75
N ILE A 137 -8.33 5.15 -1.71
CA ILE A 137 -7.44 5.40 -2.85
C ILE A 137 -7.99 6.50 -3.75
N GLU A 138 -9.29 6.46 -4.06
CA GLU A 138 -9.98 7.36 -4.99
C GLU A 138 -10.48 8.64 -4.33
N HIS A 139 -10.22 8.84 -3.03
CA HIS A 139 -10.74 9.96 -2.26
C HIS A 139 -10.45 11.33 -2.89
N CYS A 140 -9.25 11.51 -3.44
CA CYS A 140 -8.87 12.67 -4.24
C CYS A 140 -7.66 12.32 -5.13
N ASP A 141 -7.34 13.16 -6.11
CA ASP A 141 -6.24 12.88 -7.05
C ASP A 141 -4.89 12.76 -6.35
N ARG A 142 -4.68 13.48 -5.25
CA ARG A 142 -3.47 13.31 -4.44
C ARG A 142 -3.39 11.90 -3.83
N CYS A 143 -4.50 11.32 -3.39
CA CYS A 143 -4.54 9.97 -2.85
C CYS A 143 -4.25 8.93 -3.95
N LYS A 144 -4.89 9.07 -5.12
CA LYS A 144 -4.65 8.20 -6.27
C LYS A 144 -3.18 8.25 -6.72
N SER A 145 -2.62 9.46 -6.86
CA SER A 145 -1.23 9.67 -7.26
C SER A 145 -0.25 9.02 -6.29
N VAL A 146 -0.45 9.21 -4.98
CA VAL A 146 0.43 8.66 -3.96
C VAL A 146 0.29 7.13 -3.84
N PHE A 147 -0.91 6.59 -4.01
CA PHE A 147 -1.12 5.14 -4.16
C PHE A 147 -0.36 4.59 -5.37
N LEU A 148 -0.52 5.20 -6.55
CA LEU A 148 0.16 4.79 -7.77
C LEU A 148 1.68 4.87 -7.60
N ARG A 149 2.20 5.91 -6.96
CA ARG A 149 3.63 6.06 -6.66
C ARG A 149 4.15 4.87 -5.83
N ALA A 150 3.48 4.56 -4.70
CA ALA A 150 3.85 3.43 -3.86
C ALA A 150 3.80 2.09 -4.62
N PHE A 151 2.76 1.88 -5.41
CA PHE A 151 2.60 0.67 -6.21
C PHE A 151 3.73 0.52 -7.25
N TYR A 152 4.11 1.62 -7.92
CA TYR A 152 5.21 1.64 -8.89
C TYR A 152 6.60 1.59 -8.21
N ASP A 153 6.75 2.08 -6.99
CA ASP A 153 7.97 1.89 -6.19
C ASP A 153 8.19 0.40 -5.88
N GLY A 154 7.14 -0.40 -5.64
CA GLY A 154 7.22 -1.86 -5.51
C GLY A 154 7.36 -2.56 -6.86
N GLU A 155 6.30 -2.52 -7.67
CA GLU A 155 6.14 -3.36 -8.88
C GLU A 155 6.73 -2.77 -10.17
N GLY A 156 6.99 -1.46 -10.17
CA GLY A 156 7.38 -0.73 -11.37
C GLY A 156 8.84 -0.94 -11.76
N SER A 157 9.08 -1.18 -13.04
CA SER A 157 10.41 -1.27 -13.63
C SER A 157 10.54 -0.32 -14.81
N ILE A 158 11.60 0.48 -14.81
CA ILE A 158 11.93 1.40 -15.89
C ILE A 158 13.29 1.07 -16.51
N SER A 159 13.28 0.91 -17.83
CA SER A 159 14.44 0.69 -18.69
C SER A 159 14.26 1.45 -20.01
N GLY A 160 15.12 2.43 -20.28
CA GLY A 160 14.92 3.36 -21.39
C GLY A 160 13.54 4.03 -21.30
N HIS A 161 12.76 3.98 -22.39
CA HIS A 161 11.41 4.54 -22.46
C HIS A 161 10.31 3.52 -22.09
N ASN A 162 10.68 2.37 -21.55
CA ASN A 162 9.74 1.33 -21.16
C ASN A 162 9.55 1.34 -19.64
N LEU A 163 8.37 1.81 -19.21
CA LEU A 163 7.91 1.74 -17.82
C LEU A 163 6.84 0.65 -17.71
N THR A 164 7.21 -0.48 -17.11
CA THR A 164 6.38 -1.69 -17.01
C THR A 164 6.08 -2.01 -15.56
N VAL A 165 4.90 -2.57 -15.30
CA VAL A 165 4.55 -3.25 -14.04
C VAL A 165 4.16 -4.69 -14.33
N TYR A 166 4.41 -5.55 -13.36
CA TYR A 166 4.02 -6.97 -13.38
C TYR A 166 3.36 -7.32 -12.06
N ASN A 167 2.36 -8.20 -12.09
CA ASN A 167 1.74 -8.74 -10.87
C ASN A 167 0.97 -10.02 -11.22
N THR A 168 0.78 -10.91 -10.24
CA THR A 168 -0.08 -12.09 -10.39
C THR A 168 -1.57 -11.73 -10.28
N GLU A 169 -1.91 -10.66 -9.55
CA GLU A 169 -3.28 -10.19 -9.37
C GLU A 169 -3.76 -9.36 -10.57
N ARG A 170 -4.42 -10.03 -11.52
CA ARG A 170 -4.93 -9.40 -12.75
C ARG A 170 -5.86 -8.22 -12.47
N ASP A 171 -6.80 -8.38 -11.53
CA ASP A 171 -7.81 -7.36 -11.23
C ASP A 171 -7.20 -6.11 -10.60
N LEU A 172 -6.11 -6.27 -9.85
CA LEU A 172 -5.32 -5.16 -9.35
C LEU A 172 -4.67 -4.39 -10.49
N LEU A 173 -4.08 -5.06 -11.49
CA LEU A 173 -3.51 -4.37 -12.65
C LEU A 173 -4.59 -3.68 -13.51
N VAL A 174 -5.77 -4.28 -13.66
CA VAL A 174 -6.91 -3.61 -14.32
C VAL A 174 -7.29 -2.34 -13.57
N TYR A 175 -7.37 -2.41 -12.24
CA TYR A 175 -7.67 -1.26 -11.39
C TYR A 175 -6.62 -0.16 -11.50
N VAL A 176 -5.33 -0.51 -11.45
CA VAL A 176 -4.21 0.44 -11.61
C VAL A 176 -4.30 1.16 -12.96
N ARG A 177 -4.67 0.46 -14.05
CA ARG A 177 -4.88 1.11 -15.36
C ARG A 177 -6.01 2.13 -15.33
N CYS A 178 -7.14 1.83 -14.66
CA CYS A 178 -8.24 2.79 -14.52
C CYS A 178 -7.80 4.04 -13.74
N LEU A 179 -6.98 3.88 -12.70
CA LEU A 179 -6.43 5.02 -11.98
C LEU A 179 -5.48 5.85 -12.85
N LEU A 180 -4.61 5.21 -13.63
CA LEU A 180 -3.71 5.90 -14.57
C LEU A 180 -4.48 6.68 -15.64
N ASP A 181 -5.57 6.10 -16.16
CA ASP A 181 -6.46 6.74 -17.14
C ASP A 181 -7.06 8.05 -16.59
N SER A 182 -7.39 8.10 -15.29
CA SER A 182 -7.87 9.33 -14.65
C SER A 182 -6.83 10.47 -14.56
N PHE A 183 -5.57 10.21 -14.91
CA PHE A 183 -4.50 11.20 -15.07
C PHE A 183 -4.09 11.40 -16.54
N ASP A 184 -4.88 10.92 -17.50
CA ASP A 184 -4.55 10.90 -18.93
C ASP A 184 -3.24 10.12 -19.23
N ILE A 185 -2.94 9.11 -18.43
CA ILE A 185 -1.75 8.26 -18.59
C ILE A 185 -2.15 6.97 -19.31
N GLU A 186 -1.83 6.92 -20.59
CA GLU A 186 -2.18 5.79 -21.43
C GLU A 186 -1.27 4.58 -21.21
N THR A 187 -1.86 3.39 -21.30
CA THR A 187 -1.16 2.11 -21.14
C THR A 187 -1.29 1.25 -22.39
N LEU A 188 -0.28 0.42 -22.65
CA LEU A 188 -0.41 -0.70 -23.58
C LEU A 188 -1.38 -1.75 -23.01
N PRO A 189 -2.07 -2.55 -23.83
CA PRO A 189 -2.98 -3.60 -23.35
C PRO A 189 -2.34 -4.57 -22.34
N LEU A 190 -3.17 -5.08 -21.43
CA LEU A 190 -2.76 -6.05 -20.41
C LEU A 190 -2.48 -7.38 -21.10
N SER A 191 -1.34 -7.99 -20.80
CA SER A 191 -0.91 -9.25 -21.42
C SER A 191 -0.37 -10.22 -20.37
N VAL A 192 -0.45 -11.51 -20.67
CA VAL A 192 0.17 -12.56 -19.85
C VAL A 192 1.66 -12.59 -20.16
N MET A 193 2.50 -12.35 -19.14
CA MET A 193 3.95 -12.40 -19.25
C MET A 193 4.46 -13.84 -19.15
N THR A 194 4.01 -14.57 -18.13
CA THR A 194 4.36 -15.98 -17.91
C THR A 194 3.15 -16.74 -17.41
N ARG A 195 2.96 -17.98 -17.87
CA ARG A 195 1.85 -18.82 -17.45
C ARG A 195 2.18 -19.69 -16.24
N ALA A 196 1.17 -20.02 -15.45
CA ALA A 196 1.20 -21.09 -14.47
C ALA A 196 1.71 -22.40 -15.11
N GLY A 197 2.41 -23.21 -14.33
CA GLY A 197 3.04 -24.46 -14.78
C GLY A 197 4.31 -24.28 -15.60
N THR A 198 4.72 -23.05 -15.96
CA THR A 198 5.99 -22.84 -16.66
C THR A 198 7.20 -23.00 -15.73
N ARG A 199 8.30 -23.51 -16.30
CA ARG A 199 9.56 -23.76 -15.58
C ARG A 199 10.30 -22.46 -15.25
N LEU A 200 10.81 -22.35 -14.03
CA LEU A 200 11.72 -21.32 -13.56
C LEU A 200 12.98 -22.00 -13.00
N THR A 201 14.14 -21.73 -13.58
CA THR A 201 15.41 -22.27 -13.09
C THR A 201 16.17 -21.15 -12.38
N ASP A 202 16.55 -21.38 -11.13
CA ASP A 202 17.38 -20.46 -10.37
C ASP A 202 18.81 -20.46 -10.95
N PRO A 203 19.32 -19.32 -11.47
CA PRO A 203 20.62 -19.27 -12.11
C PRO A 203 21.79 -19.49 -11.14
N LYS A 204 21.59 -19.32 -9.82
CA LYS A 204 22.64 -19.50 -8.82
C LYS A 204 22.74 -20.95 -8.34
N THR A 205 21.59 -21.60 -8.16
CA THR A 205 21.53 -22.95 -7.56
C THR A 205 21.25 -24.05 -8.59
N GLY A 206 20.83 -23.70 -9.81
CA GLY A 206 20.36 -24.65 -10.83
C GLY A 206 19.02 -25.31 -10.52
N LYS A 207 18.42 -25.02 -9.35
CA LYS A 207 17.19 -25.65 -8.91
C LYS A 207 16.01 -25.18 -9.76
N THR A 208 15.19 -26.15 -10.16
CA THR A 208 14.00 -25.91 -10.97
C THR A 208 12.75 -25.80 -10.10
N TYR A 209 11.95 -24.78 -10.39
CA TYR A 209 10.65 -24.51 -9.80
C TYR A 209 9.59 -24.42 -10.90
N PHE A 210 8.34 -24.64 -10.54
CA PHE A 210 7.20 -24.42 -11.43
C PHE A 210 6.39 -23.25 -10.90
N ARG A 211 6.04 -22.30 -11.78
CA ARG A 211 5.21 -21.16 -11.42
C ARG A 211 3.81 -21.66 -11.07
N LYS A 212 3.27 -21.20 -9.94
CA LYS A 212 1.92 -21.59 -9.49
C LYS A 212 0.85 -20.81 -10.22
N ASP A 213 1.11 -19.53 -10.46
CA ASP A 213 0.13 -18.58 -10.98
C ASP A 213 0.62 -17.93 -12.29
N ASP A 214 -0.34 -17.42 -13.06
CA ASP A 214 -0.06 -16.55 -14.19
C ASP A 214 0.49 -15.21 -13.66
N CYS A 215 1.49 -14.66 -14.36
CA CYS A 215 1.97 -13.31 -14.12
C CYS A 215 1.57 -12.44 -15.31
N PHE A 216 0.91 -11.33 -15.01
CA PHE A 216 0.41 -10.38 -15.98
C PHE A 216 1.30 -9.14 -16.00
N ARG A 217 1.31 -8.43 -17.13
CA ARG A 217 2.05 -7.18 -17.27
C ARG A 217 1.33 -6.19 -18.18
N PHE A 218 1.63 -4.92 -17.96
CA PHE A 218 1.42 -3.87 -18.95
C PHE A 218 2.49 -2.78 -18.81
N SER A 219 2.59 -1.92 -19.81
CA SER A 219 3.53 -0.79 -19.82
C SER A 219 2.80 0.51 -20.07
N ILE A 220 3.32 1.61 -19.53
CA ILE A 220 2.87 2.96 -19.86
C ILE A 220 3.37 3.31 -21.27
N ARG A 221 2.52 3.92 -22.10
CA ARG A 221 2.93 4.39 -23.43
C ARG A 221 3.98 5.48 -23.29
N THR A 222 4.98 5.48 -24.17
CA THR A 222 6.07 6.45 -24.15
C THR A 222 5.58 7.91 -24.11
N ARG A 223 4.52 8.23 -24.87
CA ARG A 223 3.90 9.58 -24.88
C ARG A 223 3.38 10.05 -23.51
N SER A 224 2.99 9.12 -22.64
CA SER A 224 2.45 9.42 -21.32
C SER A 224 3.51 9.41 -20.20
N LEU A 225 4.80 9.16 -20.53
CA LEU A 225 5.87 9.17 -19.52
C LEU A 225 6.08 10.55 -18.90
N LEU A 226 5.91 11.63 -19.69
CA LEU A 226 6.00 13.00 -19.17
C LEU A 226 4.92 13.27 -18.13
N THR A 227 3.67 12.93 -18.45
CA THR A 227 2.52 13.03 -17.55
C THR A 227 2.72 12.17 -16.30
N PHE A 228 3.19 10.92 -16.46
CA PHE A 228 3.51 10.07 -15.33
C PHE A 228 4.57 10.69 -14.42
N SER A 229 5.65 11.25 -14.98
CA SER A 229 6.71 11.88 -14.21
C SER A 229 6.26 13.12 -13.44
N GLN A 230 5.28 13.87 -13.96
CA GLN A 230 4.76 15.08 -13.32
C GLN A 230 3.71 14.75 -12.25
N SER A 231 2.77 13.85 -12.58
CA SER A 231 1.61 13.56 -11.74
C SER A 231 1.88 12.51 -10.67
N ILE A 232 2.78 11.55 -10.93
CA ILE A 232 3.00 10.37 -10.09
C ILE A 232 4.47 10.28 -9.68
N GLY A 233 5.37 10.02 -10.62
CA GLY A 233 6.81 9.83 -10.35
C GLY A 233 7.11 8.64 -9.43
N PHE A 234 8.31 8.62 -8.86
CA PHE A 234 8.80 7.60 -7.92
C PHE A 234 9.31 8.24 -6.64
N THR A 235 9.16 7.53 -5.52
CA THR A 235 9.94 7.83 -4.31
C THR A 235 11.37 7.31 -4.47
N ILE A 236 11.54 6.13 -5.11
CA ILE A 236 12.87 5.54 -5.32
C ILE A 236 13.69 6.41 -6.27
N LYS A 237 14.74 7.04 -5.74
CA LYS A 237 15.63 7.97 -6.43
C LYS A 237 16.22 7.36 -7.69
N ARG A 238 16.68 6.12 -7.64
CA ARG A 238 17.25 5.42 -8.81
C ARG A 238 16.21 5.26 -9.93
N LYS A 239 14.96 4.93 -9.62
CA LYS A 239 13.87 4.82 -10.60
C LYS A 239 13.50 6.22 -11.11
N GLN A 240 13.44 7.21 -10.23
CA GLN A 240 13.16 8.60 -10.59
C GLN A 240 14.24 9.17 -11.53
N THR A 241 15.53 8.92 -11.31
CA THR A 241 16.61 9.34 -12.20
C THR A 241 16.45 8.76 -13.60
N ARG A 242 16.13 7.46 -13.71
CA ARG A 242 15.88 6.80 -15.00
C ARG A 242 14.67 7.38 -15.72
N LEU A 243 13.61 7.68 -14.97
CA LEU A 243 12.41 8.32 -15.51
C LEU A 243 12.72 9.72 -16.04
N SER A 244 13.47 10.52 -15.26
CA SER A 244 13.89 11.86 -15.69
C SER A 244 14.74 11.81 -16.95
N GLN A 245 15.67 10.84 -17.05
CA GLN A 245 16.48 10.65 -18.26
C GLN A 245 15.62 10.28 -19.48
N ALA A 246 14.69 9.32 -19.34
CA ALA A 246 13.77 8.96 -20.41
C ALA A 246 12.93 10.17 -20.87
N CYS A 247 12.47 11.00 -19.93
CA CYS A 247 11.71 12.21 -20.22
C CYS A 247 12.54 13.26 -20.99
N LEU A 248 13.82 13.43 -20.65
CA LEU A 248 14.73 14.35 -21.36
C LEU A 248 14.95 13.90 -22.81
N GLU A 249 15.19 12.61 -23.04
CA GLU A 249 15.39 12.06 -24.38
C GLU A 249 14.13 12.21 -25.26
N ILE A 250 12.94 12.05 -24.69
CA ILE A 250 11.66 12.25 -25.41
C ILE A 250 11.51 13.71 -25.85
N LYS A 251 11.81 14.66 -24.95
CA LYS A 251 11.76 16.10 -25.26
C LYS A 251 12.75 16.48 -26.36
N GLN A 252 13.93 15.88 -26.39
CA GLN A 252 14.94 16.13 -27.41
C GLN A 252 14.54 15.55 -28.79
N ARG A 253 13.80 14.44 -28.82
CA ARG A 253 13.34 13.78 -30.06
C ARG A 253 12.07 14.40 -30.67
N SER A 254 11.34 15.18 -29.88
CA SER A 254 10.16 15.91 -30.33
C SER A 254 10.42 17.42 -30.23
N PRO A 255 11.38 17.98 -30.99
CA PRO A 255 11.48 19.43 -31.08
C PRO A 255 10.19 19.92 -31.72
N LEU A 256 9.57 20.92 -31.07
CA LEU A 256 8.42 21.66 -31.56
C LEU A 256 8.60 22.11 -33.01
#